data_AF-A0A6G0Y027-F1
#
_entry.id   AF-A0A6G0Y027-F1
#
_cell.length_a   1.000
_cell.length_b   1.000
_cell.length_c   1.000
_cell.angle_alpha   90.00
_cell.angle_beta   90.00
_cell.angle_gamma   90.00
#
_symmetry.space_group_name_H-M   'P 1'
#
loop_
_entity.id
_entity.type
_entity.pdbx_description
1 polymer ?
#
loop_
_entity_poly.entity_id
_entity_poly.type
_entity_poly.pdbx_seq_one_letter_code
_entity_poly.pdbx_strand_id
1 'polypeptide(L)' 'MFTGRKRDAIWKYFTEVKTDSKTLKVKCVNCQTQMSALVARMKTHFNKNCPGAGSSNNGDVDTPSFSSLKLT' A
#
# COMPACT_ATOMS: atom_id res chain seq x y z
N MET A 1 -6.61 22.78 19.49
CA MET A 1 -5.25 22.41 19.00
C MET A 1 -5.42 21.29 17.98
N PHE A 2 -5.40 21.59 16.68
CA PHE A 2 -5.44 20.55 15.65
C PHE A 2 -4.05 19.92 15.52
N THR A 3 -3.78 18.85 16.25
CA THR A 3 -2.61 17.98 15.99
C THR A 3 -2.91 17.07 14.79
N GLY A 4 -3.32 17.68 13.68
CA GLY A 4 -3.53 16.98 12.43
C GLY A 4 -2.17 16.64 11.84
N ARG A 5 -1.65 15.44 12.11
CA ARG A 5 -0.49 14.93 11.38
C ARG A 5 -0.79 15.05 9.89
N LYS A 6 -0.03 15.92 9.20
CA LYS A 6 -0.13 16.08 7.75
C LYS A 6 0.07 14.70 7.14
N ARG A 7 -0.92 14.20 6.40
CA ARG A 7 -0.76 12.97 5.62
C ARG A 7 0.41 13.17 4.67
N ASP A 8 1.29 12.17 4.57
CA ASP A 8 2.39 12.19 3.60
C ASP A 8 1.87 12.49 2.19
N ALA A 9 2.67 13.20 1.38
CA ALA A 9 2.29 13.54 0.01
C ALA A 9 1.99 12.32 -0.86
N ILE A 10 2.50 11.14 -0.50
CA ILE A 10 2.29 9.91 -1.23
C ILE A 10 0.82 9.46 -1.25
N TRP A 11 0.03 9.84 -0.26
CA TRP A 11 -1.41 9.54 -0.20
C TRP A 11 -2.20 10.08 -1.41
N LYS A 12 -1.63 10.99 -2.20
CA LYS A 12 -2.23 11.46 -3.46
C LYS A 12 -2.29 10.38 -4.55
N TYR A 13 -1.43 9.37 -4.48
CA TYR A 13 -1.33 8.29 -5.49
C TYR A 13 -2.04 7.01 -5.06
N PHE A 14 -2.67 7.00 -3.89
CA PHE A 14 -3.27 5.82 -3.29
C PHE A 14 -4.63 6.16 -2.69
N THR A 15 -5.60 5.29 -2.92
CA THR A 15 -6.97 5.42 -2.41
C THR A 15 -7.18 4.48 -1.24
N GLU A 16 -7.75 4.98 -0.14
CA GLU A 16 -8.12 4.16 1.02
C GLU A 16 -9.23 3.19 0.64
N VAL A 17 -8.99 1.91 0.90
CA VAL A 17 -9.99 0.85 0.81
C VAL A 17 -10.44 0.55 2.22
N LYS A 18 -11.65 1.00 2.55
CA LYS A 18 -12.33 0.60 3.78
C LYS A 18 -12.73 -0.86 3.63
N THR A 19 -12.13 -1.71 4.45
CA THR A 19 -12.51 -3.11 4.60
C THR A 19 -12.98 -3.28 6.04
N ASP A 20 -13.91 -4.20 6.29
CA ASP A 20 -14.37 -4.59 7.63
C ASP A 20 -13.25 -5.22 8.51
N SER A 21 -12.06 -5.36 7.95
CA SER A 21 -10.86 -5.81 8.63
C SER A 21 -10.25 -4.72 9.51
N LYS A 22 -9.64 -5.14 10.61
CA LYS A 22 -8.89 -4.28 11.55
C LYS A 22 -7.72 -3.52 10.92
N THR A 23 -7.34 -3.83 9.68
CA THR A 23 -6.18 -3.27 8.98
C THR A 23 -6.62 -2.36 7.83
N LEU A 24 -6.12 -1.13 7.84
CA LEU A 24 -6.38 -0.16 6.77
C LEU A 24 -5.61 -0.57 5.51
N LYS A 25 -6.34 -0.75 4.41
CA LYS A 25 -5.77 -1.07 3.10
C LYS A 25 -5.86 0.15 2.19
N VAL A 26 -4.91 0.26 1.28
CA VAL A 26 -4.86 1.28 0.24
C VAL A 26 -4.68 0.61 -1.11
N LYS A 27 -5.27 1.19 -2.15
CA LYS A 27 -5.15 0.77 -3.53
C LYS A 27 -4.36 1.83 -4.30
N CYS A 28 -3.29 1.43 -4.97
CA CYS A 28 -2.55 2.34 -5.85
C CYS A 28 -3.44 2.74 -7.04
N VAL A 29 -3.50 4.03 -7.37
CA VAL A 29 -4.33 4.51 -8.48
C VAL A 29 -3.74 4.09 -9.84
N ASN A 30 -2.41 4.03 -9.93
CA ASN A 30 -1.71 3.76 -11.19
C ASN A 30 -1.76 2.29 -11.61
N CYS A 31 -1.49 1.36 -10.69
CA CYS A 31 -1.41 -0.08 -11.00
C CYS A 31 -2.52 -0.90 -10.35
N GLN A 32 -3.43 -0.25 -9.60
CA GLN A 32 -4.56 -0.89 -8.94
C GLN A 32 -4.19 -1.96 -7.90
N THR A 33 -2.91 -2.11 -7.55
CA THR A 33 -2.45 -3.04 -6.53
C THR A 33 -2.94 -2.62 -5.14
N GLN A 34 -3.52 -3.55 -4.40
CA GLN A 34 -3.93 -3.35 -3.01
C GLN A 34 -2.78 -3.69 -2.06
N MET A 35 -2.57 -2.84 -1.05
CA MET A 35 -1.58 -3.07 0.00
C MET A 35 -2.01 -2.45 1.32
N SER A 36 -1.27 -2.74 2.40
CA SER A 36 -1.49 -2.09 3.70
C SER A 36 -1.17 -0.59 3.62
N ALA A 37 -1.93 0.22 4.36
CA ALA A 37 -1.75 1.67 4.48
C ALA A 37 -0.53 2.11 5.30
N LEU A 38 0.61 1.47 5.05
CA LEU A 38 1.89 1.81 5.65
C LEU A 38 2.66 2.68 4.67
N VAL A 39 2.93 3.93 5.03
CA VAL A 39 3.63 4.91 4.19
C VAL A 39 4.96 4.35 3.65
N ALA A 40 5.70 3.57 4.44
CA ALA A 40 6.94 2.93 4.00
C ALA A 40 6.72 1.96 2.82
N ARG A 41 5.65 1.14 2.85
CA ARG A 41 5.30 0.25 1.73
C ARG A 41 4.80 1.03 0.53
N MET A 42 3.99 2.07 0.74
CA MET A 42 3.51 2.94 -0.34
C MET A 42 4.69 3.60 -1.08
N LYS A 43 5.68 4.13 -0.33
CA LYS A 43 6.90 4.74 -0.90
C LYS A 43 7.71 3.74 -1.72
N THR A 44 7.97 2.56 -1.16
CA THR A 44 8.70 1.50 -1.87
C THR A 44 7.97 1.05 -3.12
N HIS A 45 6.65 0.87 -3.05
CA HIS A 45 5.84 0.51 -4.21
C HIS A 45 5.90 1.58 -5.29
N PHE A 46 5.65 2.85 -4.94
CA PHE A 46 5.68 3.95 -5.90
C PHE A 46 7.04 4.09 -6.58
N ASN A 47 8.14 3.93 -5.84
CA ASN A 47 9.49 4.10 -6.38
C ASN A 47 10.03 2.87 -7.14
N LYS A 48 9.64 1.64 -6.77
CA LYS A 48 10.28 0.41 -7.28
C LYS A 48 9.35 -0.51 -8.05
N ASN A 49 8.07 -0.54 -7.69
CA ASN A 49 7.16 -1.63 -8.06
C ASN A 49 5.91 -1.16 -8.79
N CYS A 50 5.75 0.15 -9.01
CA CYS A 50 4.58 0.71 -9.67
C CYS A 50 4.82 0.79 -11.18
N PRO A 51 4.19 -0.08 -11.99
CA PRO A 51 4.39 -0.11 -13.44
C PRO A 51 3.95 1.19 -14.15
N GLY A 52 3.08 1.99 -13.52
CA GLY A 52 2.64 3.29 -14.05
C GLY A 52 3.68 4.41 -13.99
N ALA A 53 4.89 4.16 -13.48
CA ALA A 53 6.02 5.07 -13.60
C ALA A 53 6.93 4.75 -14.80
N GLY A 54 6.71 3.64 -15.53
CA GLY A 54 7.50 3.39 -16.73
C GLY A 54 7.34 2.09 -17.52
N SER A 55 6.48 1.12 -17.17
CA SER A 55 6.20 -0.02 -18.06
C SER A 55 5.04 -0.88 -17.56
N SER A 56 4.00 -0.97 -18.39
CA SER A 56 3.05 -2.08 -18.38
C SER A 56 3.80 -3.40 -18.43
N ASN A 57 3.50 -4.34 -17.54
CA ASN A 57 3.12 -5.72 -17.88
C ASN A 57 2.73 -6.52 -16.62
N ASN A 58 1.80 -7.45 -16.85
CA ASN A 58 1.20 -8.39 -15.90
C ASN A 58 2.23 -9.15 -15.04
N GLY A 59 1.86 -9.41 -13.79
CA GLY A 59 2.60 -10.25 -12.85
C GLY A 59 1.94 -10.21 -11.48
N ASP A 60 0.97 -11.10 -11.28
CA ASP A 60 0.65 -11.76 -10.03
C ASP A 60 1.75 -11.64 -8.94
N VAL A 61 1.41 -11.02 -7.81
CA VAL A 61 2.03 -11.38 -6.55
C VAL A 61 0.97 -11.25 -5.45
N ASP A 62 0.31 -12.38 -5.22
CA ASP A 62 -0.41 -12.64 -3.98
C ASP A 62 0.58 -12.59 -2.80
N THR A 63 0.03 -12.35 -1.62
CA THR A 63 0.63 -12.61 -0.32
C THR A 63 1.73 -11.67 0.20
N PRO A 64 1.40 -10.69 1.06
CA PRO A 64 2.19 -10.51 2.27
C PRO A 64 1.95 -11.74 3.16
N SER A 65 2.74 -12.79 2.97
CA SER A 65 2.88 -13.85 3.96
C SER A 65 3.42 -13.21 5.24
N PHE A 66 2.55 -13.01 6.24
CA PHE A 66 2.98 -12.81 7.61
C PHE A 66 3.15 -14.20 8.21
N SER A 67 4.19 -14.92 7.77
CA SER A 67 4.56 -16.18 8.39
C SER A 67 4.89 -15.94 9.86
N SER A 68 4.02 -16.47 10.71
CA SER A 68 4.29 -17.08 12.02
C SER A 68 5.30 -16.40 12.94
N LEU A 69 4.79 -15.79 14.01
CA LEU A 69 5.33 -16.07 15.34
C LEU A 69 4.28 -16.86 16.13
N LYS A 70 4.34 -18.19 16.02
CA LYS A 70 3.96 -19.07 17.13
C LYS A 70 5.27 -19.37 17.87
N LEU A 71 5.43 -18.76 19.05
CA LEU A 71 6.41 -19.19 20.03
C LEU A 71 5.63 -20.06 21.04
N THR A 72 5.73 -21.37 20.90
CA THR A 72 5.48 -22.36 21.96
C THR A 72 6.83 -22.90 22.36
#